data_AF-A0A7Y7YTH4-F1
#
_entry.id   AF-A0A7Y7YTH4-F1
#
_cell.length_a   1.000
_cell.length_b   1.000
_cell.length_c   1.000
_cell.angle_alpha   90.00
_cell.angle_beta   90.00
_cell.angle_gamma   90.00
#
_symmetry.space_group_name_H-M   'P 1'
#
loop_
_entity.id
_entity.type
_entity.pdbx_description
1 polymer ?
#
loop_
_entity_poly.entity_id
_entity_poly.type
_entity_poly.pdbx_seq_one_letter_code
_entity_poly.pdbx_strand_id
1 'polypeptide(L)' 'MKKIELPAEDYRKLSDFITDWLADKHDLQIGQFESEFFLDELVKRMAPALYNKGLDDALAVTQGNMLTLEELIDLEKVMD' A
#
# COMPACT_ATOMS: atom_id res chain seq x y z
N MET A 1 8.52 11.42 -7.51
CA MET A 1 7.40 10.61 -6.97
C MET A 1 6.43 11.55 -6.28
N LYS A 2 5.12 11.35 -6.44
CA LYS A 2 4.15 12.09 -5.63
C LYS A 2 4.34 11.69 -4.17
N LYS A 3 4.26 12.67 -3.26
CA LYS A 3 4.25 12.40 -1.83
C LYS A 3 3.00 11.56 -1.54
N ILE A 4 3.21 10.38 -0.95
CA ILE A 4 2.10 9.55 -0.47
C ILE A 4 1.68 10.15 0.87
N GLU A 5 0.46 10.66 0.92
CA GLU A 5 -0.14 11.24 2.12
C GLU A 5 -1.34 10.39 2.53
N LEU A 6 -1.48 10.16 3.84
CA LEU A 6 -2.60 9.43 4.39
C LEU A 6 -3.81 10.36 4.57
N PRO A 7 -5.03 9.86 4.36
CA PRO A 7 -6.24 10.57 4.79
C PRO A 7 -6.19 10.87 6.29
N ALA A 8 -6.71 12.02 6.71
CA ALA A 8 -6.62 12.48 8.11
C ALA A 8 -7.24 11.49 9.12
N GLU A 9 -8.30 10.79 8.73
CA GLU A 9 -8.94 9.77 9.57
C GLU A 9 -8.02 8.55 9.77
N ASP A 10 -7.42 8.05 8.68
CA ASP A 10 -6.51 6.91 8.74
C ASP A 10 -5.22 7.25 9.48
N TYR A 11 -4.72 8.48 9.30
CA TYR A 11 -3.56 8.99 10.02
C TYR A 11 -3.77 8.92 11.53
N ARG A 12 -4.93 9.39 12.01
CA ARG A 12 -5.26 9.36 13.44
C ARG A 12 -5.37 7.93 13.96
N LYS A 13 -6.11 7.06 13.26
CA LYS A 13 -6.26 5.64 13.63
C LYS A 13 -4.91 4.93 13.74
N LEU A 14 -4.00 5.20 12.81
CA LEU A 14 -2.66 4.59 12.80
C LEU A 14 -1.78 5.14 13.92
N SER A 15 -1.86 6.44 14.22
CA SER A 15 -1.14 7.02 15.35
C SER A 15 -1.66 6.49 16.69
N ASP A 16 -2.98 6.36 16.86
CA ASP A 16 -3.57 5.75 18.06
C ASP A 16 -3.10 4.29 18.19
N PHE A 17 -3.14 3.51 17.10
CA PHE A 17 -2.64 2.14 17.07
C PHE A 17 -1.16 2.03 17.48
N ILE A 18 -0.29 2.90 16.95
CA ILE A 18 1.15 2.90 17.31
C ILE A 18 1.33 3.16 18.80
N THR A 19 0.59 4.13 19.34
CA THR A 19 0.64 4.50 20.76
C THR A 19 0.25 3.32 21.64
N ASP A 20 -0.91 2.72 21.36
CA ASP A 20 -1.43 1.58 22.13
C ASP A 20 -0.53 0.36 22.00
N TRP A 21 -0.02 0.08 20.80
CA TRP A 21 0.86 -1.07 20.56
C TRP A 21 2.17 -0.97 21.34
N LEU A 22 2.79 0.21 21.37
CA LEU A 22 4.03 0.42 22.10
C LEU A 22 3.84 0.35 23.61
N ALA A 23 2.71 0.84 24.12
CA ALA A 23 2.35 0.67 25.53
C ALA A 23 2.14 -0.81 25.86
N ASP A 24 1.29 -1.51 25.10
CA ASP A 24 0.86 -2.88 25.40
C ASP A 24 1.94 -3.94 25.19
N LYS A 25 2.75 -3.80 24.13
CA LYS A 25 3.72 -4.83 23.73
C LYS A 25 5.14 -4.52 24.14
N HIS A 26 5.45 -3.26 24.45
CA HIS A 26 6.80 -2.81 24.72
C HIS A 26 6.95 -2.04 26.04
N ASP A 27 5.87 -1.87 26.82
CA ASP A 27 5.84 -1.07 28.07
C ASP A 27 6.40 0.35 27.86
N LEU A 28 6.23 0.88 26.65
CA LEU A 28 6.75 2.18 26.24
C LEU A 28 5.60 3.15 26.02
N GLN A 29 5.39 4.03 26.99
CA GLN A 29 4.39 5.10 26.88
C GLN A 29 4.97 6.27 26.08
N ILE A 30 4.34 6.57 24.94
CA ILE A 30 4.65 7.74 24.12
C ILE A 30 3.43 8.65 24.02
N GLY A 31 3.66 9.93 23.77
CA GLY A 31 2.59 10.87 23.48
C GLY A 31 2.10 10.77 22.03
N GLN A 32 0.98 11.44 21.76
CA GLN A 32 0.38 11.47 20.43
C GLN A 32 1.32 12.12 19.41
N PHE A 33 2.02 13.20 19.77
CA PHE A 33 2.94 13.88 18.88
C PHE A 33 4.12 12.99 18.46
N GLU A 34 4.69 12.23 19.40
CA GLU A 34 5.77 11.28 19.12
C GLU A 34 5.29 10.16 18.19
N SER A 35 4.06 9.68 18.39
CA SER A 35 3.43 8.67 17.54
C SER A 35 3.21 9.18 16.11
N GLU A 36 2.68 10.39 15.96
CA GLU A 36 2.48 11.05 14.65
C GLU A 36 3.82 11.24 13.93
N PHE A 37 4.86 11.71 14.65
CA PHE A 37 6.19 11.87 14.07
C PHE A 37 6.79 10.52 13.63
N PHE A 38 6.58 9.47 14.42
CA PHE A 38 7.04 8.13 14.05
C PHE A 38 6.29 7.60 12.82
N LEU A 39 4.96 7.78 12.77
CA LEU A 39 4.15 7.43 11.60
C LEU A 39 4.64 8.15 10.35
N ASP A 40 4.98 9.43 10.42
CA ASP A 40 5.54 10.19 9.30
C ASP A 40 6.82 9.56 8.76
N GLU A 41 7.74 9.13 9.63
CA GLU A 41 8.97 8.45 9.21
C GLU A 41 8.71 7.07 8.61
N LEU A 42 7.75 6.31 9.16
CA LEU A 42 7.34 5.02 8.59
C LEU A 42 6.75 5.21 7.20
N VAL A 43 5.83 6.16 7.00
CA VAL A 43 5.20 6.45 5.70
C VAL A 43 6.25 6.86 4.68
N LYS A 44 7.18 7.75 5.02
CA LYS A 44 8.27 8.18 4.11
C LYS A 44 9.10 7.00 3.59
N ARG A 45 9.34 5.98 4.42
CA ARG A 45 10.21 4.84 4.09
C ARG A 45 9.45 3.67 3.47
N MET A 46 8.31 3.32 4.04
CA MET A 46 7.55 2.11 3.68
C MET A 46 6.57 2.35 2.54
N ALA A 47 5.91 3.51 2.48
CA ALA A 47 4.88 3.75 1.49
C ALA A 47 5.36 3.60 0.04
N PRO A 48 6.56 4.09 -0.35
CA PRO A 48 7.07 3.89 -1.71
C PRO A 48 7.27 2.40 -2.04
N ALA A 49 7.80 1.61 -1.11
CA ALA A 49 8.06 0.19 -1.32
C ALA A 49 6.75 -0.60 -1.50
N LEU A 50 5.76 -0.35 -0.63
CA LEU A 50 4.46 -1.00 -0.70
C LEU A 50 3.68 -0.57 -1.94
N TYR A 51 3.69 0.72 -2.26
CA TYR A 51 3.00 1.27 -3.42
C TYR A 51 3.56 0.71 -4.74
N ASN A 52 4.88 0.70 -4.89
CA ASN A 52 5.51 0.17 -6.10
C ASN A 52 5.23 -1.32 -6.27
N LYS A 53 5.32 -2.10 -5.18
CA LYS A 53 4.96 -3.52 -5.22
C LYS A 53 3.50 -3.74 -5.64
N GLY A 54 2.58 -2.93 -5.11
CA GLY A 54 1.18 -2.98 -5.50
C GLY A 54 0.94 -2.61 -6.97
N LEU A 55 1.68 -1.63 -7.50
CA LEU A 55 1.64 -1.30 -8.92
C LEU A 55 2.15 -2.44 -9.80
N ASP A 56 3.25 -3.08 -9.42
CA ASP A 56 3.82 -4.22 -10.15
C ASP A 56 2.81 -5.39 -10.19
N ASP A 57 2.14 -5.67 -9.06
CA ASP A 57 1.13 -6.73 -8.98
C ASP A 57 -0.10 -6.41 -9.85
N ALA A 58 -0.56 -5.16 -9.86
CA ALA A 58 -1.66 -4.72 -10.72
C ALA A 58 -1.29 -4.81 -12.21
N LEU A 59 -0.05 -4.47 -12.56
CA LEU A 59 0.46 -4.59 -13.92
C LEU A 59 0.53 -6.06 -14.37
N ALA A 60 1.00 -6.95 -13.51
CA ALA A 60 1.09 -8.39 -13.80
C ALA A 60 -0.30 -8.99 -14.10
N VAL A 61 -1.32 -8.64 -13.30
CA VAL A 61 -2.71 -9.07 -13.56
C VAL A 61 -3.21 -8.53 -14.90
N THR A 62 -2.95 -7.25 -15.19
CA THR A 62 -3.40 -6.62 -16.43
C THR A 62 -2.76 -7.27 -17.66
N GLN A 63 -1.46 -7.57 -17.59
CA GLN A 63 -0.73 -8.28 -18.64
C GLN A 63 -1.28 -9.69 -18.85
N GLY A 64 -1.56 -10.42 -17.78
CA GLY A 64 -2.19 -11.74 -17.87
C GLY A 64 -3.53 -11.70 -18.59
N ASN A 65 -4.39 -10.74 -18.22
CA ASN A 65 -5.69 -10.55 -18.88
C ASN A 65 -5.54 -10.20 -20.37
N MET A 66 -4.54 -9.37 -20.71
CA MET A 66 -4.28 -8.98 -22.10
C MET A 66 -3.86 -10.19 -22.95
N LEU A 67 -2.98 -11.04 -22.43
CA LEU A 67 -2.58 -12.29 -23.11
C LEU A 67 -3.79 -13.21 -23.35
N THR A 68 -4.66 -13.37 -22.35
CA THR A 68 -5.90 -14.16 -22.51
C THR A 68 -6.82 -13.59 -23.59
N LEU A 69 -6.94 -12.27 -23.68
CA LEU A 69 -7.73 -11.64 -24.75
C LEU A 69 -7.11 -11.85 -26.14
N GLU A 70 -5.78 -11.75 -26.25
CA GLU A 70 -5.06 -12.01 -27.50
C GLU A 70 -5.28 -13.46 -27.98
N GLU A 71 -5.20 -14.44 -27.09
CA GLU A 71 -5.48 -15.85 -27.39
C GLU A 71 -6.91 -16.06 -27.92
N LEU A 72 -7.91 -15.40 -27.32
CA LEU A 72 -9.30 -15.48 -27.76
C LEU A 72 -9.50 -14.87 -29.16
N ILE A 73 -8.89 -13.71 -29.43
CA ILE A 73 -8.95 -13.06 -30.74
C ILE A 73 -8.32 -13.94 -31.81
N ASP A 74 -7.20 -14.60 -31.50
CA ASP A 74 -6.52 -15.47 -32.46
C ASP A 74 -7.32 -16.75 -32.75
N LEU A 75 -8.05 -17.30 -31.77
CA LEU A 75 -8.99 -18.40 -32.01
C LEU A 75 -10.15 -18.00 -32.92
N GLU A 76 -10.71 -16.80 -32.75
CA GLU A 76 -11.78 -16.28 -33.61
C GLU A 76 -11.31 -16.16 -35.07
N LYS A 77 -10.09 -15.64 -35.31
CA LYS A 77 -9.50 -15.57 -36.66
C LYS A 77 -9.29 -16.92 -37.35
N VAL A 78 -9.18 -18.02 -36.59
CA VAL A 78 -9.00 -19.38 -37.15
C VAL A 78 -10.34 -20.04 -37.48
N MET A 79 -11.43 -19.59 -36.84
CA MET A 79 -12.78 -20.12 -37.08
C MET A 79 -13.47 -19.50 -38.29
N ASP A 80 -13.02 -18.34 -38.75
CA ASP A 80 -13.41 -17.69 -40.02
C ASP A 80 -12.58 -18.18 -41.23
#